data_AF-A0A843D9Y0-F1
#
_entry.id   AF-A0A843D9Y0-F1
#
_cell.length_a   1.000
_cell.length_b   1.000
_cell.length_c   1.000
_cell.angle_alpha   90.00
_cell.angle_beta   90.00
_cell.angle_gamma   90.00
#
_symmetry.space_group_name_H-M   'P 1'
#
loop_
_entity.id
_entity.type
_entity.pdbx_description
1 polymer ?
#
loop_
_entity_poly.entity_id
_entity_poly.type
_entity_poly.pdbx_seq_one_letter_code
_entity_poly.pdbx_strand_id
1 'polypeptide(L)'
;HLVVSFIYLIIPFLIFVALSYLMNITAYNFDLVTFSFTKTTILNQTADSIYSITETATPTLNVIITLIITFIISVVFALFEIIGLCRLAKYNSLKEAFNFKIIVDELKQKGLKLLIGIIVLCIITILLSAILSIFNFISVGIIISLIGYAYLTIFNYRFIGLLYTE
;
A
#
# COMPACT_ATOMS: atom_id res chain seq x y z
N HIS A 1 6.44 -1.21 -17.98
CA HIS A 1 5.72 -1.47 -16.72
C HIS A 1 6.62 -1.23 -15.51
N LEU A 2 7.57 -2.15 -15.21
CA LEU A 2 8.44 -2.07 -14.01
C LEU A 2 9.11 -0.70 -13.80
N VAL A 3 9.63 -0.09 -14.88
CA VAL A 3 10.29 1.22 -14.81
C VAL A 3 9.33 2.34 -14.37
N VAL A 4 8.08 2.31 -14.83
CA VAL A 4 7.07 3.32 -14.48
C VAL A 4 6.66 3.14 -13.01
N SER A 5 6.30 1.93 -12.60
CA SER A 5 5.97 1.61 -11.22
C SER A 5 7.09 1.97 -10.24
N PHE A 6 8.34 1.67 -10.61
CA PHE A 6 9.50 2.01 -9.79
C PHE A 6 9.65 3.51 -9.59
N ILE A 7 9.46 4.32 -10.64
CA ILE A 7 9.59 5.79 -10.57
C ILE A 7 8.43 6.41 -9.78
N TYR A 8 7.20 5.92 -9.94
CA TYR A 8 6.07 6.44 -9.16
C TYR A 8 6.11 6.01 -7.69
N LEU A 9 6.80 4.91 -7.36
CA LEU A 9 7.00 4.43 -5.98
C LEU A 9 8.18 5.11 -5.26
N ILE A 10 9.24 5.49 -5.98
CA ILE A 10 10.42 6.11 -5.36
C ILE A 10 10.09 7.47 -4.72
N ILE A 11 9.16 8.24 -5.32
CA ILE A 11 8.85 9.59 -4.84
C ILE A 11 8.13 9.56 -3.48
N PRO A 12 7.01 8.82 -3.30
CA PRO A 12 6.40 8.62 -1.98
C PRO A 12 7.38 8.06 -0.95
N PHE A 13 8.23 7.12 -1.34
CA PHE A 13 9.22 6.52 -0.46
C PHE A 13 10.25 7.54 0.05
N LEU A 14 10.79 8.38 -0.84
CA LEU A 14 11.72 9.45 -0.46
C LEU A 14 11.07 10.46 0.47
N ILE A 15 9.79 10.81 0.22
CA ILE A 15 9.03 11.71 1.09
C ILE A 15 8.83 11.07 2.47
N PHE A 16 8.50 9.78 2.54
CA PHE A 16 8.38 9.04 3.80
C PHE A 16 9.69 9.05 4.60
N VAL A 17 10.82 8.76 3.96
CA VAL A 17 12.14 8.77 4.61
C VAL A 17 12.49 10.17 5.11
N ALA A 18 12.23 11.21 4.32
CA ALA A 18 12.48 12.59 4.71
C ALA A 18 11.61 13.02 5.92
N LEU A 19 10.30 12.72 5.89
CA LEU A 19 9.39 13.00 7.00
C LEU A 19 9.78 12.22 8.26
N SER A 20 10.17 10.95 8.12
CA SER A 20 10.61 10.11 9.23
C SER A 20 11.87 10.67 9.91
N TYR A 21 12.81 11.20 9.12
CA TYR A 21 13.99 11.87 9.65
C TYR A 21 13.64 13.18 10.36
N LEU A 22 12.81 14.03 9.75
CA LEU A 22 12.38 15.32 10.31
C LEU A 22 11.59 15.17 11.61
N MET A 23 10.75 14.14 11.72
CA MET A 23 9.95 13.87 12.90
C MET A 23 10.67 13.01 13.94
N ASN A 24 11.96 12.73 13.72
CA ASN A 24 12.81 11.93 14.59
C ASN A 24 12.20 10.55 14.91
N ILE A 25 11.57 9.93 13.91
CA ILE A 25 10.98 8.57 13.99
C ILE A 25 12.11 7.50 13.87
N THR A 26 13.35 7.88 14.13
CA THR A 26 14.54 7.01 13.99
C THR A 26 14.62 5.92 15.07
N ALA A 27 13.78 6.01 16.12
CA ALA A 27 13.80 5.11 17.28
C ALA A 27 12.54 4.24 17.44
N TYR A 28 11.52 4.38 16.59
CA TYR A 28 10.52 3.32 16.50
C TYR A 28 11.14 2.24 15.63
N ASN A 29 11.72 1.23 16.28
CA ASN A 29 11.96 -0.06 15.64
C ASN A 29 10.72 -0.34 14.78
N PHE A 30 10.93 -0.67 13.52
CA PHE A 30 9.90 -1.20 12.63
C PHE A 30 9.52 -2.60 13.12
N ASP A 31 9.19 -2.74 14.41
CA ASP A 31 8.33 -3.77 14.94
C ASP A 31 6.96 -3.47 14.32
N LEU A 32 6.87 -3.82 13.04
CA LEU A 32 5.66 -4.26 12.37
C LEU A 32 4.76 -4.81 13.44
N VAL A 33 3.71 -4.04 13.77
CA VAL A 33 2.63 -4.36 14.71
C VAL A 33 2.54 -5.86 14.88
N THR A 34 3.38 -6.38 15.76
CA THR A 34 3.34 -7.76 16.10
C THR A 34 2.26 -7.65 17.13
N PHE A 35 1.02 -7.93 16.73
CA PHE A 35 0.05 -8.44 17.68
C PHE A 35 0.65 -9.75 18.18
N SER A 36 1.65 -9.62 19.03
CA SER A 36 2.15 -10.67 19.87
C SER A 36 0.99 -10.91 20.81
N PHE A 37 0.10 -11.82 20.39
CA PHE A 37 -0.55 -12.71 21.31
C PHE A 37 0.55 -13.56 21.94
N THR A 38 1.46 -12.92 22.69
CA THR A 38 2.26 -13.64 23.65
C THR A 38 1.20 -14.19 24.59
N LYS A 39 1.01 -15.49 24.52
CA LYS A 39 0.30 -16.28 25.52
C LYS A 39 1.11 -16.17 26.81
N THR A 40 1.24 -14.97 27.34
CA THR A 40 1.90 -14.67 28.61
C THR A 40 0.87 -15.03 29.64
N THR A 41 0.96 -16.24 30.14
CA THR A 41 0.54 -16.68 31.48
C THR A 41 -0.06 -15.54 32.34
N ILE A 42 -1.35 -15.23 32.12
CA ILE A 42 -2.09 -14.14 32.78
C ILE A 42 -2.33 -14.44 34.28
N LEU A 43 -1.78 -15.53 34.81
CA LEU A 43 -2.12 -16.02 36.14
C LEU A 43 -1.31 -15.38 37.27
N ASN A 44 -0.34 -14.48 37.02
CA ASN A 44 0.44 -13.92 38.14
C ASN A 44 1.22 -12.60 37.89
N GLN A 45 0.75 -11.68 37.05
CA GLN A 45 1.39 -10.36 36.92
C GLN A 45 0.57 -9.28 37.65
N THR A 46 1.27 -8.47 38.45
CA THR A 46 0.70 -7.31 39.15
C THR A 46 0.29 -6.22 38.15
N ALA A 47 -0.71 -5.40 38.50
CA ALA A 47 -1.27 -4.37 37.62
C ALA A 47 -0.22 -3.45 36.97
N ASP A 48 0.88 -3.16 37.67
CA ASP A 48 1.97 -2.30 37.19
C ASP A 48 2.70 -2.86 35.95
N SER A 49 2.84 -4.19 35.85
CA SER A 49 3.45 -4.85 34.68
C SER A 49 2.55 -4.88 33.44
N ILE A 50 1.23 -4.70 33.61
CA ILE A 50 0.29 -4.58 32.50
C ILE A 50 0.36 -3.15 31.93
N TYR A 51 0.44 -2.14 32.80
CA TYR A 51 0.58 -0.74 32.38
C TYR A 51 1.82 -0.50 31.51
N SER A 52 2.97 -1.10 31.85
CA SER A 52 4.21 -0.94 31.08
C SER A 52 4.19 -1.53 29.67
N ILE A 53 3.34 -2.53 29.38
CA ILE A 53 3.22 -3.13 28.04
C ILE A 53 2.39 -2.21 27.12
N THR A 54 1.41 -1.51 27.69
CA THR A 54 0.52 -0.58 26.97
C THR A 54 1.23 0.71 26.55
N GLU A 55 2.19 1.20 27.33
CA GLU A 55 2.94 2.42 26.98
C GLU A 55 3.89 2.21 25.78
N THR A 56 4.41 0.99 25.58
CA THR A 56 5.31 0.69 24.46
C THR A 56 4.62 0.48 23.11
N ALA A 57 3.30 0.32 23.07
CA ALA A 57 2.56 -0.06 21.85
C ALA A 57 1.70 1.08 21.27
N THR A 58 1.73 2.28 21.85
CA THR A 58 1.02 3.43 21.26
C THR A 58 1.96 4.18 20.32
N PRO A 59 1.66 4.24 19.01
CA PRO A 59 2.42 5.09 18.11
C PRO A 59 2.25 6.55 18.58
N THR A 60 3.35 7.25 18.83
CA THR A 60 3.31 8.68 19.15
C THR A 60 2.52 9.45 18.09
N LEU A 61 1.89 10.57 18.47
CA LEU A 61 1.12 11.41 17.54
C LEU A 61 1.90 11.76 16.26
N ASN A 62 3.22 11.92 16.36
CA ASN A 62 4.11 12.19 15.22
C ASN A 62 4.17 11.03 14.22
N VAL A 63 4.19 9.79 14.69
CA VAL A 63 4.17 8.58 13.84
C VAL A 63 2.83 8.47 13.11
N ILE A 64 1.73 8.70 13.82
CA ILE A 64 0.37 8.65 13.24
C ILE A 64 0.22 9.70 12.13
N ILE A 65 0.63 10.94 12.41
CA ILE A 65 0.55 12.04 11.43
C ILE A 65 1.42 11.73 10.21
N THR A 66 2.65 11.23 10.41
CA THR A 66 3.56 10.84 9.31
C THR A 66 2.95 9.75 8.44
N LEU A 67 2.34 8.74 9.06
CA LEU A 67 1.71 7.62 8.36
C LEU A 67 0.51 8.09 7.54
N ILE A 68 -0.34 8.96 8.10
CA ILE A 68 -1.49 9.54 7.39
C ILE A 68 -1.02 10.35 6.17
N ILE A 69 -0.04 11.24 6.35
CA ILE A 69 0.50 12.08 5.26
C ILE A 69 1.08 11.18 4.17
N THR A 70 1.90 10.19 4.56
CA THR A 70 2.54 9.25 3.63
C THR A 70 1.50 8.41 2.89
N PHE A 71 0.45 7.98 3.57
CA PHE A 71 -0.64 7.22 2.98
C PHE A 71 -1.36 8.05 1.91
N ILE A 72 -1.74 9.30 2.22
CA ILE A 72 -2.41 10.20 1.28
C ILE A 72 -1.52 10.44 0.05
N ILE A 73 -0.24 10.72 0.25
CA ILE A 73 0.72 10.95 -0.84
C ILE A 73 0.86 9.68 -1.70
N SER A 74 0.97 8.51 -1.07
CA SER A 74 1.09 7.23 -1.78
C SER A 74 -0.14 6.95 -2.65
N VAL A 75 -1.35 7.26 -2.16
CA VAL A 75 -2.60 7.12 -2.95
C VAL A 75 -2.59 8.05 -4.17
N VAL A 76 -2.13 9.30 -4.02
CA VAL A 76 -2.04 10.25 -5.14
C VAL A 76 -1.02 9.77 -6.19
N PHE A 77 0.13 9.27 -5.77
CA PHE A 77 1.13 8.75 -6.70
C PHE A 77 0.70 7.44 -7.36
N ALA A 78 -0.05 6.58 -6.67
CA ALA A 78 -0.65 5.38 -7.27
C ALA A 78 -1.67 5.74 -8.38
N LEU A 79 -2.46 6.80 -8.17
CA LEU A 79 -3.34 7.34 -9.22
C LEU A 79 -2.55 7.83 -10.44
N PHE A 80 -1.44 8.54 -10.22
CA PHE A 80 -0.57 8.98 -11.30
C PHE A 80 0.08 7.81 -12.03
N GLU A 81 0.51 6.78 -11.30
CA GLU A 81 1.07 5.56 -11.87
C GLU A 81 0.08 4.89 -12.82
N ILE A 82 -1.17 4.73 -12.41
CA ILE A 82 -2.21 4.08 -13.20
C ILE A 82 -2.44 4.84 -14.52
N ILE A 83 -2.59 6.16 -14.46
CA ILE A 83 -2.75 6.99 -15.66
C ILE A 83 -1.49 6.89 -16.53
N GLY A 84 -0.31 6.99 -15.93
CA GLY A 84 0.98 6.85 -16.61
C GLY A 84 1.15 5.51 -17.31
N LEU A 85 0.73 4.41 -16.69
CA LEU A 85 0.73 3.06 -17.26
C LEU A 85 -0.27 2.93 -18.41
N CYS A 86 -1.47 3.51 -18.29
CA CYS A 86 -2.45 3.51 -19.37
C CYS A 86 -1.95 4.30 -20.59
N ARG A 87 -1.30 5.45 -20.35
CA ARG A 87 -0.65 6.24 -21.41
C ARG A 87 0.52 5.50 -22.03
N LEU A 88 1.35 4.83 -21.22
CA LEU A 88 2.43 3.98 -21.73
C LEU A 88 1.87 2.90 -22.65
N ALA A 89 0.79 2.23 -22.25
CA ALA A 89 0.16 1.19 -23.06
C ALA A 89 -0.45 1.74 -24.36
N LYS A 90 -1.06 2.93 -24.32
CA LYS A 90 -1.71 3.55 -25.48
C LYS A 90 -0.74 4.16 -26.49
N TYR A 91 0.32 4.82 -26.01
CA TYR A 91 1.25 5.60 -26.83
C TYR A 91 2.63 4.94 -26.98
N ASN A 92 2.86 3.80 -26.33
CA ASN A 92 4.12 3.05 -26.30
C ASN A 92 5.37 3.92 -26.01
N SER A 93 5.20 4.96 -25.19
CA SER A 93 6.23 5.96 -24.92
C SER A 93 6.37 6.23 -23.44
N LEU A 94 7.59 6.07 -22.91
CA LEU A 94 7.91 6.39 -21.52
C LEU A 94 7.75 7.89 -21.23
N LYS A 95 8.05 8.76 -22.20
CA LYS A 95 7.86 10.21 -22.06
C LYS A 95 6.41 10.55 -21.77
N GLU A 96 5.48 9.81 -22.37
CA GLU A 96 4.05 10.01 -22.19
C GLU A 96 3.56 9.50 -20.83
N ALA A 97 4.23 8.46 -20.30
CA ALA A 97 3.98 7.93 -18.96
C ALA A 97 4.43 8.87 -17.83
N PHE A 98 5.35 9.80 -18.11
CA PHE A 98 5.88 10.78 -17.15
C PHE A 98 5.43 12.23 -17.44
N ASN A 99 4.46 12.41 -18.34
CA ASN A 99 3.93 13.73 -18.65
C ASN A 99 2.96 14.19 -17.54
N PHE A 100 3.52 14.60 -16.39
CA PHE A 100 2.75 14.98 -15.20
C PHE A 100 1.68 16.03 -15.46
N LYS A 101 1.92 16.98 -16.38
CA LYS A 101 0.94 18.01 -16.72
C LYS A 101 -0.35 17.37 -17.24
N ILE A 102 -0.23 16.47 -18.22
CA ILE A 102 -1.40 15.82 -18.81
C ILE A 102 -2.04 14.85 -17.83
N ILE A 103 -1.22 14.14 -17.04
CA ILE A 103 -1.71 13.22 -16.00
C ILE A 103 -2.56 13.98 -14.96
N VAL A 104 -2.13 15.16 -14.53
CA VAL A 104 -2.89 16.01 -13.61
C VAL A 104 -4.19 16.48 -14.23
N ASP A 105 -4.18 16.86 -15.50
CA ASP A 105 -5.39 17.31 -16.20
C ASP A 105 -6.41 16.15 -16.36
N GLU A 106 -5.94 14.94 -16.68
CA GLU A 106 -6.79 13.74 -16.72
C GLU A 106 -7.29 13.35 -15.33
N LEU A 107 -6.46 13.48 -14.29
CA LEU A 107 -6.87 13.24 -12.91
C LEU A 107 -7.92 14.26 -12.46
N LYS A 108 -7.83 15.53 -12.86
CA LYS A 108 -8.88 16.51 -12.54
C LYS A 108 -10.23 16.16 -13.19
N GLN A 109 -10.22 15.57 -14.36
CA GLN A 109 -11.44 15.21 -15.10
C GLN A 109 -12.05 13.88 -14.64
N LYS A 110 -11.22 12.85 -14.45
CA LYS A 110 -11.67 11.47 -14.14
C LYS A 110 -11.38 11.02 -12.71
N GLY A 111 -10.70 11.84 -11.91
CA GLY A 111 -10.09 11.42 -10.65
C GLY A 111 -11.04 10.85 -9.62
N LEU A 112 -12.28 11.33 -9.52
CA LEU A 112 -13.26 10.77 -8.58
C LEU A 112 -13.64 9.33 -8.94
N LYS A 113 -13.94 9.07 -10.21
CA LYS A 113 -14.28 7.72 -10.70
C LYS A 113 -13.09 6.76 -10.56
N LEU A 114 -11.90 7.24 -10.91
CA LEU A 114 -10.65 6.48 -10.82
C LEU A 114 -10.31 6.14 -9.36
N LEU A 115 -10.49 7.11 -8.45
CA LEU A 115 -10.28 6.92 -7.01
C LEU A 115 -11.27 5.91 -6.41
N ILE A 116 -12.56 6.01 -6.74
CA ILE A 116 -13.58 5.03 -6.29
C ILE A 116 -13.24 3.63 -6.82
N GLY A 117 -12.88 3.52 -8.09
CA GLY A 117 -12.44 2.26 -8.70
C GLY A 117 -11.25 1.66 -7.98
N ILE A 118 -10.22 2.46 -7.68
CA ILE A 118 -9.03 2.00 -6.94
C ILE A 118 -9.38 1.56 -5.52
N ILE A 119 -10.26 2.27 -4.81
CA ILE A 119 -10.70 1.87 -3.47
C ILE A 119 -11.35 0.49 -3.52
N VAL A 120 -12.26 0.27 -4.47
CA VAL A 120 -12.90 -1.03 -4.67
C VAL A 120 -11.87 -2.11 -5.02
N LEU A 121 -10.93 -1.81 -5.91
CA LEU A 121 -9.86 -2.73 -6.29
C LEU A 121 -8.97 -3.10 -5.10
N CYS A 122 -8.60 -2.13 -4.26
CA CYS A 122 -7.83 -2.34 -3.05
C CYS A 122 -8.55 -3.26 -2.06
N ILE A 123 -9.85 -3.01 -1.82
CA ILE A 123 -10.66 -3.85 -0.92
C ILE A 123 -10.69 -5.30 -1.43
N ILE A 124 -10.96 -5.51 -2.73
CA ILE A 124 -10.98 -6.85 -3.35
C ILE A 124 -9.60 -7.52 -3.24
N THR A 125 -8.53 -6.78 -3.56
CA THR A 125 -7.16 -7.27 -3.50
C THR A 125 -6.77 -7.70 -2.09
N ILE A 126 -7.11 -6.90 -1.08
CA ILE A 126 -6.84 -7.21 0.34
C ILE A 126 -7.59 -8.47 0.75
N LEU A 127 -8.89 -8.57 0.42
CA LEU A 127 -9.71 -9.73 0.76
C LEU A 127 -9.18 -11.01 0.11
N LEU A 128 -8.90 -10.98 -1.19
CA LEU A 128 -8.36 -12.15 -1.90
C LEU A 128 -6.95 -12.51 -1.40
N SER A 129 -6.10 -11.51 -1.11
CA SER A 129 -4.76 -11.77 -0.57
C SER A 129 -4.82 -12.40 0.83
N ALA A 130 -5.77 -11.97 1.67
CA ALA A 130 -6.01 -12.57 2.97
C ALA A 130 -6.46 -14.04 2.83
N ILE A 131 -7.36 -14.33 1.89
CA ILE A 131 -7.79 -15.70 1.58
C ILE A 131 -6.62 -16.56 1.08
N LEU A 132 -5.82 -16.04 0.15
CA LEU A 132 -4.63 -16.73 -0.38
C LEU A 132 -3.58 -16.99 0.70
N SER A 133 -3.47 -16.10 1.68
CA SER A 133 -2.53 -16.24 2.80
C SER A 133 -2.90 -17.41 3.71
N ILE A 134 -4.19 -17.78 3.83
CA ILE A 134 -4.62 -18.95 4.61
C ILE A 134 -4.07 -20.25 3.98
N PHE A 135 -3.93 -20.30 2.66
CA PHE A 135 -3.40 -21.49 1.98
C PHE A 135 -1.89 -21.66 2.21
N ASN A 136 -1.14 -20.59 2.55
CA ASN A 136 0.29 -20.71 2.83
C ASN A 136 0.61 -21.57 4.07
N PHE A 137 -0.37 -21.83 4.94
CA PHE A 137 -0.20 -22.72 6.10
C PHE A 137 -0.25 -24.22 5.76
N ILE A 138 -0.49 -24.58 4.48
CA ILE A 138 -0.59 -25.97 4.01
C ILE A 138 0.52 -26.23 2.97
N SER A 139 1.20 -27.38 3.03
CA SER A 139 2.36 -27.68 2.16
C SER A 139 2.08 -27.62 0.66
N VAL A 140 0.86 -27.93 0.21
CA VAL A 140 0.44 -27.79 -1.21
C VAL A 140 -0.09 -26.38 -1.52
N GLY A 141 -0.46 -25.63 -0.47
CA GLY A 141 -1.10 -24.32 -0.60
C GLY A 141 -0.15 -23.20 -1.03
N ILE A 142 1.17 -23.40 -0.97
CA ILE A 142 2.17 -22.48 -1.55
C ILE A 142 2.03 -22.40 -3.08
N ILE A 143 1.76 -23.53 -3.75
CA ILE A 143 1.58 -23.54 -5.21
C ILE A 143 0.26 -22.84 -5.58
N ILE A 144 -0.79 -23.11 -4.80
CA ILE A 144 -2.11 -22.50 -4.98
C ILE A 144 -2.05 -21.00 -4.74
N SER A 145 -1.33 -20.55 -3.71
CA SER A 145 -1.16 -19.12 -3.43
C SER A 145 -0.36 -18.43 -4.53
N LEU A 146 0.71 -19.04 -5.04
CA LEU A 146 1.48 -18.50 -6.17
C LEU A 146 0.62 -18.29 -7.42
N ILE A 147 -0.18 -19.29 -7.79
CA ILE A 147 -1.12 -19.19 -8.92
C ILE A 147 -2.19 -18.13 -8.65
N GLY A 148 -2.69 -18.07 -7.41
CA GLY A 148 -3.65 -17.05 -6.98
C GLY A 148 -3.11 -15.63 -7.08
N TYR A 149 -1.88 -15.38 -6.65
CA TYR A 149 -1.23 -14.06 -6.79
C TYR A 149 -0.98 -13.69 -8.25
N ALA A 150 -0.60 -14.65 -9.09
CA ALA A 150 -0.48 -14.41 -10.53
C ALA A 150 -1.83 -14.01 -11.15
N TYR A 151 -2.91 -14.73 -10.82
CA TYR A 151 -4.25 -14.39 -11.26
C TYR A 151 -4.69 -13.00 -10.77
N LEU A 152 -4.43 -12.70 -9.49
CA LEU A 152 -4.75 -11.41 -8.88
C LEU A 152 -4.07 -10.25 -9.61
N THR A 153 -2.81 -10.46 -10.01
CA THR A 153 -2.04 -9.49 -10.78
C THR A 153 -2.70 -9.21 -12.15
N ILE A 154 -3.12 -10.26 -12.86
CA ILE A 154 -3.81 -10.13 -14.15
C ILE A 154 -5.17 -9.43 -13.98
N PHE A 155 -5.92 -9.79 -12.95
CA PHE A 155 -7.21 -9.18 -12.61
C PHE A 155 -7.05 -7.67 -12.38
N ASN A 156 -6.04 -7.26 -11.62
CA ASN A 156 -5.75 -5.86 -11.35
C ASN A 156 -5.50 -5.06 -12.62
N TYR A 157 -4.67 -5.56 -13.55
CA TYR A 157 -4.43 -4.87 -14.82
C TYR A 157 -5.68 -4.77 -15.69
N ARG A 158 -6.51 -5.81 -15.72
CA ARG A 158 -7.75 -5.80 -16.49
C ARG A 158 -8.75 -4.80 -15.93
N PHE A 159 -8.86 -4.71 -14.60
CA PHE A 159 -9.73 -3.74 -13.94
C PHE A 159 -9.26 -2.30 -14.16
N ILE A 160 -7.94 -2.07 -14.07
CA ILE A 160 -7.34 -0.76 -14.38
C ILE A 160 -7.63 -0.35 -15.83
N GLY A 161 -7.50 -1.28 -16.79
CA GLY A 161 -7.84 -1.02 -18.18
C GLY A 161 -9.31 -0.64 -18.40
N LEU A 162 -10.23 -1.29 -17.67
CA LEU A 162 -11.66 -0.95 -17.71
C LEU A 162 -11.92 0.45 -17.13
N LEU A 163 -11.36 0.75 -15.96
CA LEU A 163 -11.52 2.06 -15.29
C LEU A 163 -11.03 3.24 -16.14
N TYR A 164 -10.01 3.02 -16.97
CA TYR A 164 -9.47 4.08 -17.83
C TYR A 164 -10.27 4.26 -19.13
N THR A 165 -10.91 3.19 -19.62
CA THR A 165 -11.67 3.19 -20.88
C THR A 165 -13.04 3.83 -20.73
N GLU A 166 -13.68 3.70 -19.56
CA GLU A 166 -14.95 4.38 -19.21
C GLU A 166 -14.76 5.86 -18.76
#